data_AF-A0A382M5J3-F1
#
_entry.id   AF-A0A382M5J3-F1
#
_cell.length_a   1.000
_cell.length_b   1.000
_cell.length_c   1.000
_cell.angle_alpha   90.00
_cell.angle_beta   90.00
_cell.angle_gamma   90.00
#
_symmetry.space_group_name_H-M   'P 1'
#
loop_
_entity.id
_entity.type
_entity.pdbx_description
1 polymer ?
#
loop_
_entity_poly.entity_id
_entity_poly.type
_entity_poly.pdbx_seq_one_letter_code
_entity_poly.pdbx_strand_id
1 'polypeptide(L)'
;MITTNPFSELSEFMPSIAMQAFVVVMIILVVVGTLFDIIHKKNVKYFFDNAKKSKKSATSTVSSGKKVSIVLKTVASDVLTTSELAGKRRIAHLLGMYGTIIFWVTSAIMIFNYSTPESVAPSILPLLWHIGAIMTCLGGYWFWFFLRADVAAEGNPWYRVIKADLFVLSLVVTATFGLVWSYLQAADISGWDTLFL
;
A
#
# COMPACT_ATOMS: atom_id res chain seq x y z
N MET A 1 -14.48 18.31 -2.68
CA MET A 1 -14.15 16.90 -2.41
C MET A 1 -12.87 16.46 -3.12
N ILE A 2 -12.89 16.12 -4.42
CA ILE A 2 -11.76 15.43 -5.08
C ILE A 2 -10.45 16.24 -5.09
N THR A 3 -10.55 17.57 -5.18
CA THR A 3 -9.39 18.49 -5.17
C THR A 3 -9.19 19.19 -3.83
N THR A 4 -9.99 18.86 -2.81
CA THR A 4 -9.89 19.41 -1.46
C THR A 4 -8.94 18.52 -0.65
N ASN A 5 -7.99 19.10 0.07
CA ASN A 5 -7.08 18.33 0.92
C ASN A 5 -7.79 17.90 2.22
N PRO A 6 -8.15 16.61 2.40
CA PRO A 6 -8.90 16.17 3.58
C PRO A 6 -8.09 16.33 4.88
N PHE A 7 -6.76 16.37 4.82
CA PHE A 7 -5.91 16.56 6.01
C PHE A 7 -5.83 18.01 6.47
N SER A 8 -6.12 18.97 5.57
CA SER A 8 -6.24 20.38 5.96
C SER A 8 -7.54 20.62 6.72
N GLU A 9 -8.65 20.06 6.24
CA GLU A 9 -9.95 20.11 6.94
C GLU A 9 -9.86 19.43 8.31
N LEU A 10 -9.21 18.26 8.38
CA LEU A 10 -8.95 17.56 9.65
C LEU A 10 -8.17 18.42 10.66
N SER A 11 -7.32 19.33 10.17
CA SER A 11 -6.48 20.15 11.03
C SER A 11 -7.24 21.16 11.89
N GLU A 12 -8.49 21.44 11.53
CA GLU A 12 -9.39 22.29 12.31
C GLU A 12 -9.71 21.69 13.69
N PHE A 13 -9.70 20.36 13.80
CA PHE A 13 -10.00 19.64 15.03
C PHE A 13 -8.81 18.85 15.59
N MET A 14 -7.84 18.48 14.74
CA MET A 14 -6.66 17.71 15.12
C MET A 14 -5.37 18.46 14.78
N PRO A 15 -4.51 18.77 15.76
CA PRO A 15 -3.25 19.46 15.48
C PRO A 15 -2.41 18.72 14.42
N SER A 16 -1.85 19.45 13.45
CA SER A 16 -1.00 18.89 12.39
C SER A 16 0.16 18.06 12.93
N ILE A 17 0.74 18.50 14.06
CA ILE A 17 1.81 17.79 14.75
C ILE A 17 1.38 16.42 15.26
N ALA A 18 0.11 16.25 15.65
CA ALA A 18 -0.43 14.97 16.11
C ALA A 18 -0.54 13.99 14.94
N MET A 19 -1.05 14.45 13.79
CA MET A 19 -1.11 13.64 12.56
C MET A 19 0.29 13.19 12.10
N GLN A 20 1.25 14.12 12.10
CA GLN A 20 2.65 13.83 11.74
C GLN A 20 3.28 12.84 12.71
N ALA A 21 3.13 13.07 14.02
CA ALA A 21 3.65 12.16 15.06
C ALA A 21 3.05 10.76 14.92
N PHE A 22 1.75 10.65 14.65
CA PHE A 22 1.08 9.38 14.41
C PHE A 22 1.74 8.61 13.25
N VAL A 23 1.97 9.26 12.10
CA VAL A 23 2.62 8.62 10.95
C VAL A 23 4.06 8.20 11.29
N VAL A 24 4.82 9.02 12.00
CA VAL A 24 6.19 8.69 12.43
C VAL A 24 6.19 7.46 13.35
N VAL A 25 5.32 7.43 14.35
CA VAL A 25 5.19 6.30 15.27
C VAL A 25 4.79 5.03 14.53
N MET A 26 3.84 5.12 13.59
CA MET A 26 3.42 4.00 12.75
C MET A 26 4.60 3.41 11.96
N ILE A 27 5.43 4.26 11.33
CA ILE A 27 6.62 3.82 10.58
C ILE A 27 7.61 3.12 11.52
N ILE A 28 7.87 3.68 12.71
CA ILE A 28 8.76 3.07 13.71
C ILE A 28 8.24 1.68 14.10
N LEU A 29 6.95 1.55 14.40
CA LEU A 29 6.34 0.27 14.78
C LEU A 29 6.45 -0.77 13.66
N VAL A 30 6.22 -0.38 12.40
CA VAL A 30 6.38 -1.28 11.25
C VAL A 30 7.82 -1.76 11.12
N VAL A 31 8.81 -0.86 11.24
CA VAL A 31 10.24 -1.23 11.18
C VAL A 31 10.61 -2.17 12.31
N VAL A 32 10.27 -1.83 13.55
CA VAL A 32 10.57 -2.64 14.75
C VAL A 32 9.90 -4.02 14.65
N GLY A 33 8.62 -4.06 14.27
CA GLY A 33 7.87 -5.31 14.10
C GLY A 33 8.48 -6.21 13.01
N THR A 34 8.89 -5.62 11.89
CA THR A 34 9.53 -6.37 10.79
C THR A 34 10.90 -6.92 11.21
N LEU A 35 11.71 -6.13 11.91
CA LEU A 35 13.00 -6.59 12.44
C LEU A 35 12.83 -7.74 13.44
N PHE A 36 11.85 -7.62 14.34
CA PHE A 36 11.52 -8.68 15.29
C PHE A 36 11.07 -9.96 14.58
N ASP A 37 10.22 -9.86 13.55
CA ASP A 37 9.75 -11.00 12.75
C ASP A 37 10.91 -11.72 12.03
N ILE A 38 11.83 -10.96 11.44
CA ILE A 38 13.02 -11.48 10.77
C ILE A 38 13.91 -12.25 11.75
N ILE A 39 14.12 -11.70 12.96
CA ILE A 39 14.91 -12.34 14.03
C ILE A 39 14.20 -13.61 14.52
N HIS A 40 12.91 -13.52 14.83
CA HIS A 40 12.11 -14.61 15.38
C HIS A 40 12.03 -15.80 14.42
N LYS A 41 11.78 -15.56 13.13
CA LYS A 41 11.69 -16.61 12.10
C LYS A 41 13.05 -17.12 11.62
N LYS A 42 14.16 -16.51 12.06
CA LYS A 42 15.53 -16.84 11.62
C LYS A 42 15.70 -16.80 10.09
N ASN A 43 14.90 -15.99 9.39
CA ASN A 43 14.87 -15.87 7.93
C ASN A 43 16.25 -15.51 7.36
N VAL A 44 17.01 -14.70 8.09
CA VAL A 44 18.37 -14.27 7.71
C VAL A 44 19.28 -15.46 7.46
N LYS A 45 19.28 -16.45 8.37
CA LYS A 45 20.12 -17.65 8.25
C LYS A 45 19.75 -18.44 7.00
N TYR A 46 18.45 -18.64 6.78
CA TYR A 46 17.94 -19.34 5.60
C TYR A 46 18.40 -18.68 4.29
N PHE A 47 18.25 -17.36 4.16
CA PHE A 47 18.67 -16.65 2.94
C PHE A 47 20.18 -16.66 2.74
N PHE A 48 20.99 -16.56 3.80
CA PHE A 48 22.44 -16.69 3.70
C PHE A 48 22.88 -18.08 3.24
N ASP A 49 22.26 -19.13 3.79
CA ASP A 49 22.58 -20.51 3.40
C ASP A 49 22.15 -20.78 1.96
N ASN A 50 20.98 -20.27 1.55
CA ASN A 50 20.53 -20.37 0.16
C ASN A 50 21.44 -19.60 -0.80
N ALA A 51 21.89 -18.39 -0.43
CA ALA A 51 22.83 -17.61 -1.24
C ALA A 51 24.18 -18.33 -1.41
N LYS A 52 24.70 -18.94 -0.35
CA LYS A 52 25.91 -19.78 -0.42
C LYS A 52 25.70 -20.99 -1.33
N LYS A 53 24.56 -21.67 -1.23
CA LYS A 53 24.21 -22.81 -2.08
C LYS A 53 24.13 -22.40 -3.55
N SER A 54 23.39 -21.34 -3.87
CA SER A 54 23.27 -20.80 -5.23
C SER A 54 24.61 -20.36 -5.81
N LYS A 55 25.51 -19.79 -4.99
CA LYS A 55 26.87 -19.43 -5.43
C LYS A 55 27.70 -20.67 -5.78
N LYS A 56 27.57 -21.77 -5.04
CA LYS A 56 28.25 -23.05 -5.33
C LYS A 56 27.67 -23.75 -6.57
N SER A 57 26.38 -23.59 -6.82
CA SER A 57 25.68 -24.18 -7.98
C SER A 57 25.75 -23.31 -9.25
N ALA A 58 26.47 -22.19 -9.22
CA ALA A 58 26.58 -21.30 -10.37
C ALA A 58 27.37 -21.96 -11.51
N THR A 59 26.73 -22.11 -12.67
CA THR A 59 27.34 -22.69 -13.88
C THR A 59 28.07 -21.67 -14.74
N SER A 60 27.89 -20.37 -14.46
CA SER A 60 28.53 -19.28 -15.19
C SER A 60 28.82 -18.10 -14.26
N THR A 61 29.91 -17.37 -14.55
CA THR A 61 30.29 -16.16 -13.82
C THR A 61 30.22 -14.97 -14.76
N VAL A 62 29.35 -14.01 -14.46
CA VAL A 62 29.23 -12.77 -15.24
C VAL A 62 29.95 -11.61 -14.53
N SER A 63 30.41 -10.62 -15.30
CA SER A 63 31.08 -9.43 -14.77
C SER A 63 30.16 -8.63 -13.84
N SER A 64 30.74 -7.85 -12.92
CA SER A 64 29.97 -7.05 -11.96
C SER A 64 28.97 -6.10 -12.65
N GLY A 65 29.36 -5.47 -13.77
CA GLY A 65 28.46 -4.62 -14.55
C GLY A 65 27.28 -5.39 -15.15
N LYS A 66 27.51 -6.61 -15.65
CA LYS A 66 26.43 -7.46 -16.17
C LYS A 66 25.49 -7.94 -15.05
N LYS A 67 26.02 -8.24 -13.86
CA LYS A 67 25.20 -8.56 -12.67
C LYS A 67 24.24 -7.42 -12.33
N VAL A 68 24.77 -6.20 -12.23
CA VAL A 68 23.97 -5.00 -11.93
C VAL A 68 22.88 -4.79 -12.98
N SER A 69 23.22 -4.92 -14.26
CA SER A 69 22.24 -4.81 -15.35
C SER A 69 21.13 -5.86 -15.27
N ILE A 70 21.46 -7.12 -14.96
CA ILE A 70 20.47 -8.19 -14.80
C ILE A 70 19.56 -7.86 -13.61
N VAL A 71 20.12 -7.51 -12.45
CA VAL A 71 19.33 -7.16 -11.25
C VAL A 71 18.37 -6.01 -11.53
N LEU A 72 18.84 -4.94 -12.19
CA LEU A 72 17.99 -3.81 -12.57
C LEU A 72 16.84 -4.23 -13.48
N LYS A 73 17.13 -5.06 -14.50
CA LYS A 73 16.09 -5.57 -15.41
C LYS A 73 15.09 -6.47 -14.69
N THR A 74 15.57 -7.33 -13.78
CA THR A 74 14.72 -8.21 -12.97
C THR A 74 13.83 -7.38 -12.05
N VAL A 75 14.36 -6.38 -11.34
CA VAL A 75 13.55 -5.48 -10.49
C VAL A 75 12.53 -4.71 -11.33
N ALA A 76 12.95 -4.14 -12.46
CA ALA A 76 12.05 -3.40 -13.32
C ALA A 76 10.94 -4.29 -13.91
N SER A 77 11.26 -5.50 -14.34
CA SER A 77 10.27 -6.46 -14.83
C SER A 77 9.37 -6.95 -13.70
N ASP A 78 9.94 -7.48 -12.63
CA ASP A 78 9.20 -8.30 -11.69
C ASP A 78 8.50 -7.43 -10.65
N VAL A 79 9.15 -6.39 -10.15
CA VAL A 79 8.54 -5.50 -9.14
C VAL A 79 7.62 -4.48 -9.78
N LEU A 80 8.08 -3.75 -10.81
CA LEU A 80 7.27 -2.66 -11.37
C LEU A 80 6.09 -3.17 -12.19
N THR A 81 6.22 -4.33 -12.83
CA THR A 81 5.16 -4.84 -13.69
C THR A 81 4.49 -6.09 -13.15
N THR A 82 4.93 -6.61 -12.00
CA THR A 82 4.42 -7.87 -11.43
C THR A 82 4.38 -8.97 -12.50
N SER A 83 5.51 -9.16 -13.18
CA SER A 83 5.66 -10.07 -14.33
C SER A 83 5.32 -11.53 -14.01
N GLU A 84 5.42 -11.90 -12.74
CA GLU A 84 5.01 -13.19 -12.17
C GLU A 84 3.51 -13.47 -12.32
N LEU A 85 2.68 -12.43 -12.51
CA LEU A 85 1.25 -12.55 -12.70
C LEU A 85 0.87 -12.35 -14.17
N ALA A 86 -0.21 -13.02 -14.58
CA ALA A 86 -0.77 -12.92 -15.93
C ALA A 86 -2.26 -12.56 -15.92
N GLY A 87 -2.73 -11.96 -17.02
CA GLY A 87 -4.13 -11.66 -17.28
C GLY A 87 -4.78 -10.78 -16.20
N LYS A 88 -6.00 -11.16 -15.79
CA LYS A 88 -6.82 -10.40 -14.82
C LYS A 88 -6.14 -10.23 -13.46
N ARG A 89 -5.39 -11.23 -12.99
CA ARG A 89 -4.66 -11.17 -11.72
C ARG A 89 -3.58 -10.10 -11.73
N ARG A 90 -2.87 -9.95 -12.84
CA ARG A 90 -1.85 -8.91 -13.01
C ARG A 90 -2.48 -7.52 -12.93
N ILE A 91 -3.58 -7.30 -13.64
CA ILE A 91 -4.25 -5.99 -13.67
C ILE A 91 -4.79 -5.62 -12.28
N ALA A 92 -5.49 -6.55 -11.61
CA ALA A 92 -6.00 -6.31 -10.26
C ALA A 92 -4.87 -6.03 -9.27
N HIS A 93 -3.76 -6.75 -9.36
CA HIS A 93 -2.59 -6.52 -8.52
C HIS A 93 -1.93 -5.16 -8.79
N LEU A 94 -1.74 -4.77 -10.06
CA LEU A 94 -1.16 -3.47 -10.41
C LEU A 94 -2.05 -2.31 -9.96
N LEU A 95 -3.37 -2.43 -10.10
CA LEU A 95 -4.34 -1.46 -9.57
C LEU A 95 -4.22 -1.34 -8.05
N GLY A 96 -4.19 -2.47 -7.34
CA GLY A 96 -4.03 -2.49 -5.89
C GLY A 96 -2.70 -1.89 -5.42
N MET A 97 -1.59 -2.35 -6.00
CA MET A 97 -0.22 -1.94 -5.64
C MET A 97 0.01 -0.46 -5.91
N TYR A 98 -0.17 0.00 -7.16
CA TYR A 98 0.06 1.40 -7.50
C TYR A 98 -0.97 2.33 -6.90
N GLY A 99 -2.23 1.90 -6.79
CA GLY A 99 -3.25 2.65 -6.07
C GLY A 99 -2.83 2.93 -4.64
N THR A 100 -2.37 1.90 -3.92
CA THR A 100 -1.97 2.01 -2.51
C THR A 100 -0.74 2.91 -2.36
N ILE A 101 0.26 2.75 -3.24
CA ILE A 101 1.47 3.59 -3.22
C ILE A 101 1.11 5.07 -3.43
N ILE A 102 0.30 5.37 -4.45
CA ILE A 102 -0.11 6.75 -4.74
C ILE A 102 -0.88 7.32 -3.55
N PHE A 103 -1.84 6.57 -3.00
CA PHE A 103 -2.65 6.97 -1.85
C PHE A 103 -1.79 7.29 -0.62
N TRP A 104 -0.84 6.43 -0.26
CA TRP A 104 0.04 6.65 0.90
C TRP A 104 1.04 7.78 0.70
N VAL A 105 1.68 7.86 -0.48
CA VAL A 105 2.67 8.91 -0.75
C VAL A 105 2.01 10.28 -0.75
N THR A 106 0.86 10.43 -1.39
CA THR A 106 0.11 11.69 -1.38
C THR A 106 -0.41 12.04 0.01
N SER A 107 -0.85 11.05 0.80
CA SER A 107 -1.20 11.24 2.22
C SER A 107 -0.02 11.81 3.01
N ALA A 108 1.16 11.18 2.90
CA ALA A 108 2.36 11.65 3.61
C ALA A 108 2.73 13.08 3.18
N ILE A 109 2.76 13.37 1.88
CA ILE A 109 3.08 14.73 1.40
C ILE A 109 2.10 15.75 1.99
N MET A 110 0.80 15.47 1.95
CA MET A 110 -0.23 16.39 2.46
C MET A 110 -0.16 16.53 3.99
N ILE A 111 0.04 15.45 4.74
CA ILE A 111 0.17 15.48 6.20
C ILE A 111 1.40 16.27 6.65
N PHE A 112 2.54 16.10 5.99
CA PHE A 112 3.79 16.74 6.43
C PHE A 112 3.97 18.17 5.93
N ASN A 113 3.36 18.54 4.79
CA ASN A 113 3.64 19.83 4.13
C ASN A 113 2.41 20.74 3.98
N TYR A 114 1.19 20.19 4.03
CA TYR A 114 -0.04 20.91 3.65
C TYR A 114 -1.21 20.66 4.61
N SER A 115 -0.94 20.23 5.84
CA SER A 115 -1.97 19.94 6.85
C SER A 115 -2.26 21.14 7.77
N THR A 116 -1.91 22.35 7.34
CA THR A 116 -2.17 23.60 8.05
C THR A 116 -2.97 24.52 7.13
N PRO A 117 -3.95 25.29 7.63
CA PRO A 117 -4.76 26.20 6.80
C PRO A 117 -3.95 27.24 6.02
N GLU A 118 -2.74 27.58 6.49
CA GLU A 118 -1.84 28.54 5.85
C GLU A 118 -1.12 27.98 4.60
N SER A 119 -1.11 26.65 4.41
CA SER A 119 -0.37 25.96 3.34
C SER A 119 -1.34 25.28 2.37
N VAL A 120 -1.63 25.95 1.26
CA VAL A 120 -2.55 25.43 0.24
C VAL A 120 -1.88 24.34 -0.59
N ALA A 121 -2.41 23.11 -0.52
CA ALA A 121 -1.92 22.00 -1.33
C ALA A 121 -2.17 22.24 -2.83
N PRO A 122 -1.20 21.94 -3.71
CA PRO A 122 -1.46 21.84 -5.14
C PRO A 122 -2.60 20.85 -5.41
N SER A 123 -3.58 21.24 -6.22
CA SER A 123 -4.80 20.46 -6.48
C SER A 123 -4.56 19.06 -7.06
N ILE A 124 -3.38 18.83 -7.63
CA ILE A 124 -2.93 17.51 -8.10
C ILE A 124 -2.74 16.52 -6.96
N LEU A 125 -2.37 16.94 -5.75
CA LEU A 125 -2.12 16.03 -4.63
C LEU A 125 -3.42 15.39 -4.12
N PRO A 126 -4.49 16.13 -3.78
CA PRO A 126 -5.76 15.50 -3.39
C PRO A 126 -6.38 14.70 -4.55
N LEU A 127 -6.22 15.15 -5.79
CA LEU A 127 -6.69 14.39 -6.96
C LEU A 127 -6.01 13.02 -7.05
N LEU A 128 -4.68 12.98 -6.96
CA LEU A 128 -3.92 11.73 -6.97
C LEU A 128 -4.26 10.85 -5.76
N TRP A 129 -4.50 11.45 -4.59
CA TRP A 129 -4.95 10.73 -3.40
C TRP A 129 -6.26 9.97 -3.63
N HIS A 130 -7.28 10.65 -4.17
CA HIS A 130 -8.56 10.01 -4.50
C HIS A 130 -8.41 8.95 -5.59
N ILE A 131 -7.63 9.22 -6.64
CA ILE A 131 -7.34 8.24 -7.70
C ILE A 131 -6.66 6.99 -7.12
N GLY A 132 -5.65 7.18 -6.27
CA GLY A 132 -4.94 6.09 -5.61
C GLY A 132 -5.86 5.22 -4.75
N ALA A 133 -6.72 5.85 -3.95
CA ALA A 133 -7.71 5.14 -3.14
C ALA A 133 -8.70 4.34 -4.02
N ILE A 134 -9.24 4.96 -5.07
CA ILE A 134 -10.17 4.29 -6.01
C ILE A 134 -9.48 3.11 -6.71
N MET A 135 -8.24 3.28 -7.20
CA MET A 135 -7.46 2.19 -7.80
C MET A 135 -7.26 1.04 -6.83
N THR A 136 -6.96 1.34 -5.55
CA THR A 136 -6.82 0.35 -4.48
C THR A 136 -8.10 -0.45 -4.30
N CYS A 137 -9.24 0.24 -4.19
CA CYS A 137 -10.55 -0.39 -4.05
C CYS A 137 -10.90 -1.24 -5.27
N LEU A 138 -10.72 -0.72 -6.49
CA LEU A 138 -11.00 -1.48 -7.72
C LEU A 138 -10.15 -2.73 -7.82
N GLY A 139 -8.84 -2.64 -7.60
CA GLY A 139 -7.94 -3.79 -7.63
C GLY A 139 -8.25 -4.81 -6.53
N GLY A 140 -8.42 -4.33 -5.30
CA GLY A 140 -8.64 -5.16 -4.12
C GLY A 140 -10.02 -5.84 -4.09
N TYR A 141 -11.10 -5.13 -4.40
CA TYR A 141 -12.44 -5.73 -4.50
C TYR A 141 -12.53 -6.69 -5.68
N TRP A 142 -11.92 -6.37 -6.82
CA TRP A 142 -11.87 -7.29 -7.94
C TRP A 142 -11.14 -8.59 -7.56
N PHE A 143 -10.00 -8.47 -6.87
CA PHE A 143 -9.30 -9.62 -6.33
C PHE A 143 -10.17 -10.43 -5.36
N TRP A 144 -10.78 -9.76 -4.38
CA TRP A 144 -11.56 -10.37 -3.31
C TRP A 144 -12.75 -11.19 -3.81
N PHE A 145 -13.57 -10.61 -4.69
CA PHE A 145 -14.81 -11.24 -5.11
C PHE A 145 -14.65 -12.20 -6.28
N PHE A 146 -13.62 -12.03 -7.14
CA PHE A 146 -13.57 -12.75 -8.42
C PHE A 146 -12.26 -13.50 -8.71
N LEU A 147 -11.13 -13.13 -8.08
CA LEU A 147 -9.82 -13.69 -8.46
C LEU A 147 -9.18 -14.55 -7.37
N ARG A 148 -9.70 -14.49 -6.13
CA ARG A 148 -9.28 -15.31 -5.00
C ARG A 148 -9.48 -16.79 -5.33
N ALA A 149 -8.38 -17.55 -5.36
CA ALA A 149 -8.38 -18.94 -5.82
C ALA A 149 -9.20 -19.85 -4.89
N ASP A 150 -9.14 -19.60 -3.59
CA ASP A 150 -9.92 -20.32 -2.57
C ASP A 150 -11.44 -20.16 -2.76
N VAL A 151 -11.91 -19.06 -3.33
CA VAL A 151 -13.33 -18.84 -3.65
C VAL A 151 -13.65 -19.37 -5.03
N ALA A 152 -12.94 -18.88 -6.05
CA ALA A 152 -13.27 -19.13 -7.44
C ALA A 152 -12.98 -20.58 -7.88
N ALA A 153 -11.95 -21.22 -7.31
CA ALA A 153 -11.54 -22.57 -7.68
C ALA A 153 -11.84 -23.60 -6.57
N GLU A 154 -11.68 -23.23 -5.30
CA GLU A 154 -11.92 -24.17 -4.18
C GLU A 154 -13.33 -24.08 -3.59
N GLY A 155 -14.17 -23.14 -4.06
CA GLY A 155 -15.59 -23.07 -3.71
C GLY A 155 -15.88 -22.55 -2.29
N ASN A 156 -14.91 -21.92 -1.63
CA ASN A 156 -15.15 -21.32 -0.33
C ASN A 156 -16.08 -20.10 -0.43
N PRO A 157 -16.87 -19.79 0.62
CA PRO A 157 -17.68 -18.59 0.64
C PRO A 157 -16.82 -17.31 0.53
N TRP A 158 -17.32 -16.31 -0.21
CA TRP A 158 -16.62 -15.04 -0.42
C TRP A 158 -16.35 -14.26 0.88
N TYR A 159 -17.17 -14.46 1.92
CA TYR A 159 -17.03 -13.83 3.23
C TYR A 159 -16.08 -14.60 4.17
N ARG A 160 -15.51 -15.73 3.74
CA ARG A 160 -14.49 -16.44 4.52
C ARG A 160 -13.23 -15.57 4.58
N VAL A 161 -12.78 -15.25 5.79
CA VAL A 161 -11.54 -14.51 6.05
C VAL A 161 -10.52 -15.43 6.71
N ILE A 162 -9.32 -15.50 6.15
CA ILE A 162 -8.17 -16.21 6.75
C ILE A 162 -7.01 -15.24 7.03
N LYS A 163 -6.01 -15.69 7.81
CA LYS A 163 -4.86 -14.83 8.17
C LYS A 163 -4.13 -14.23 6.96
N ALA A 164 -4.08 -14.96 5.84
CA ALA A 164 -3.44 -14.49 4.60
C ALA A 164 -4.17 -13.30 3.95
N ASP A 165 -5.48 -13.14 4.23
CA ASP A 165 -6.32 -12.09 3.65
C ASP A 165 -6.13 -10.74 4.34
N LEU A 166 -5.67 -10.76 5.61
CA LEU A 166 -5.67 -9.57 6.47
C LEU A 166 -4.90 -8.39 5.86
N PHE A 167 -3.83 -8.66 5.12
CA PHE A 167 -3.08 -7.62 4.43
C PHE A 167 -3.95 -6.92 3.38
N VAL A 168 -4.53 -7.65 2.42
CA VAL A 168 -5.34 -7.03 1.36
C VAL A 168 -6.59 -6.38 1.93
N LEU A 169 -7.24 -7.02 2.90
CA LEU A 169 -8.41 -6.44 3.56
C LEU A 169 -8.07 -5.13 4.28
N SER A 170 -6.94 -5.05 4.98
CA SER A 170 -6.53 -3.79 5.61
C SER A 170 -6.35 -2.67 4.59
N LEU A 171 -5.72 -2.94 3.44
CA LEU A 171 -5.50 -1.94 2.41
C LEU A 171 -6.82 -1.42 1.82
N VAL A 172 -7.73 -2.35 1.51
CA VAL A 172 -9.02 -2.02 0.91
C VAL A 172 -9.92 -1.29 1.90
N VAL A 173 -9.98 -1.73 3.15
CA VAL A 173 -10.78 -1.07 4.19
C VAL A 173 -10.25 0.35 4.44
N THR A 174 -8.93 0.53 4.57
CA THR A 174 -8.34 1.86 4.76
C THR A 174 -8.64 2.80 3.58
N ALA A 175 -8.50 2.32 2.33
CA ALA A 175 -8.82 3.14 1.16
C ALA A 175 -10.31 3.48 1.06
N THR A 176 -11.19 2.52 1.35
CA THR A 176 -12.64 2.74 1.34
C THR A 176 -13.06 3.71 2.44
N PHE A 177 -12.54 3.55 3.66
CA PHE A 177 -12.84 4.46 4.76
C PHE A 177 -12.31 5.86 4.46
N GLY A 178 -11.10 5.99 3.90
CA GLY A 178 -10.59 7.28 3.44
C GLY A 178 -11.50 7.98 2.43
N LEU A 179 -12.01 7.25 1.44
CA LEU A 179 -12.95 7.81 0.44
C LEU A 179 -14.30 8.21 1.05
N VAL A 180 -14.84 7.37 1.94
CA VAL A 180 -16.09 7.69 2.65
C VAL A 180 -15.88 8.90 3.53
N TRP A 181 -14.79 8.94 4.29
CA TRP A 181 -14.40 10.06 5.14
C TRP A 181 -14.26 11.37 4.36
N SER A 182 -13.55 11.39 3.23
CA SER A 182 -13.38 12.60 2.43
C SER A 182 -14.70 13.09 1.81
N TYR A 183 -15.60 12.15 1.46
CA TYR A 183 -16.94 12.47 1.01
C TYR A 183 -17.79 13.08 2.12
N LEU A 184 -17.80 12.48 3.31
CA LEU A 184 -18.60 12.94 4.46
C LEU A 184 -18.16 14.33 4.92
N GLN A 185 -16.85 14.60 4.97
CA GLN A 185 -16.32 15.94 5.21
C GLN A 185 -16.81 16.94 4.17
N ALA A 186 -16.71 16.60 2.88
CA ALA A 186 -17.15 17.50 1.81
C ALA A 186 -18.68 17.73 1.78
N ALA A 187 -19.45 16.84 2.41
CA ALA A 187 -20.90 16.95 2.54
C ALA A 187 -21.34 17.60 3.87
N ASP A 188 -20.39 18.02 4.71
CA ASP A 188 -20.65 18.65 6.02
C ASP A 188 -21.48 17.75 6.98
N ILE A 189 -21.33 16.43 6.85
CA ILE A 189 -22.07 15.45 7.67
C ILE A 189 -21.30 15.17 8.96
N SER A 190 -21.56 16.00 9.97
CA SER A 190 -20.94 15.88 11.30
C SER A 190 -21.22 14.53 11.99
N GLY A 191 -20.20 14.01 12.67
CA GLY A 191 -20.25 12.80 13.51
C GLY A 191 -19.91 11.52 12.75
N TRP A 192 -20.39 11.36 11.51
CA TRP A 192 -20.03 10.20 10.68
C TRP A 192 -18.64 10.35 10.06
N ASP A 193 -18.23 11.57 9.74
CA ASP A 193 -16.87 11.91 9.34
C ASP A 193 -15.83 11.45 10.39
N THR A 194 -16.14 11.57 11.68
CA THR A 194 -15.25 11.14 12.77
C THR A 194 -15.18 9.62 12.90
N LEU A 195 -16.24 8.88 12.53
CA LEU A 195 -16.27 7.41 12.61
C LEU A 195 -15.40 6.75 11.54
N PHE A 196 -15.33 7.36 10.35
CA PHE A 196 -14.59 6.84 9.20
C PHE A 196 -13.16 7.40 9.05
N LEU A 197 -12.79 8.36 9.92
CA LEU A 197 -11.43 8.87 10.08
C LEU A 197 -10.47 7.79 10.60
#